data_AF-A0A9R0DZ87-F1
#
_entry.id   AF-A0A9R0DZ87-F1
#
_cell.length_a   1.000
_cell.length_b   1.000
_cell.length_c   1.000
_cell.angle_alpha   90.00
_cell.angle_beta   90.00
_cell.angle_gamma   90.00
#
_symmetry.space_group_name_H-M   'P 1'
#
loop_
_entity.id
_entity.type
_entity.pdbx_description
1 polymer ?
#
loop_
_entity_poly.entity_id
_entity_poly.type
_entity_poly.pdbx_seq_one_letter_code
_entity_poly.pdbx_strand_id
1 'polypeptide(L)'
;MGVSIDRTFVFLSFLCLVLCDLNLEEDEPCVTDGLNGTCVGIFRCPSASLTYLYANAGYIKSPNEIFDYPDLPDICSYKNNEPVVCCTDCGISKEEPFRHTSIGPLGVTKDNTGPISWSKCLDYFKMLPYPCRGIGNFRVRKMWQEEKKCHAYGLDVALAVGGRDAQRWEFPHMALLGYGDDEDSAQWLCGGTVISERFILTAAHCIFTKALGNVSYAALGLLKRTDPKELWNIHKIKRIIPHPEYNPPSKYHDIALLETETEINFAKNLLPACLDIGKESPRRAEASGWGRLGHMMGLADTLQAVNLQQFEETECAALFPPHRHLKHGYDHEKQMCYGNHKEIVDTCEGDSGGPLQTNQFKCQYTVVGVTSFGKDCGILGSAGMYTRVSYYVPWIEGIVWPEETEQRRKQDNLWLDRWLNITP
;
A
#
# COMPACT_ATOMS: atom_id res chain seq x y z
N MET A 1 -21.59 53.87 -16.31
CA MET A 1 -21.28 52.61 -17.04
C MET A 1 -21.78 51.48 -16.16
N GLY A 2 -22.78 50.72 -16.63
CA GLY A 2 -23.64 49.83 -15.83
C GLY A 2 -22.90 48.68 -15.11
N VAL A 3 -23.29 48.28 -13.90
CA VAL A 3 -24.40 47.34 -13.52
C VAL A 3 -24.09 45.92 -14.06
N SER A 4 -24.14 44.78 -13.36
CA SER A 4 -24.48 44.32 -12.01
C SER A 4 -23.90 42.90 -11.84
N ILE A 5 -23.75 42.46 -10.59
CA ILE A 5 -23.57 41.06 -10.15
C ILE A 5 -24.78 40.19 -10.58
N ASP A 6 -24.56 38.93 -11.01
CA ASP A 6 -25.29 37.76 -10.48
C ASP A 6 -24.61 36.40 -10.81
N ARG A 7 -24.76 35.46 -9.87
CA ARG A 7 -24.51 34.02 -10.01
C ARG A 7 -25.56 33.43 -10.97
N THR A 8 -25.24 32.33 -11.66
CA THR A 8 -26.12 31.15 -11.95
C THR A 8 -25.62 30.41 -13.21
N PHE A 9 -25.52 29.08 -13.08
CA PHE A 9 -25.61 28.04 -14.12
C PHE A 9 -25.71 28.49 -15.59
N VAL A 10 -24.76 28.03 -16.41
CA VAL A 10 -25.00 27.77 -17.84
C VAL A 10 -24.61 26.32 -18.13
N PHE A 11 -25.63 25.47 -18.19
CA PHE A 11 -25.59 24.18 -18.86
C PHE A 11 -25.71 24.41 -20.38
N LEU A 12 -25.06 23.54 -21.15
CA LEU A 12 -25.34 23.19 -22.56
C LEU A 12 -25.07 24.25 -23.63
N SER A 13 -23.96 24.07 -24.35
CA SER A 13 -23.92 23.69 -25.78
C SER A 13 -22.57 24.11 -26.37
N PHE A 14 -22.07 23.32 -27.34
CA PHE A 14 -20.78 23.48 -28.06
C PHE A 14 -19.54 22.81 -27.43
N LEU A 15 -19.50 21.48 -27.46
CA LEU A 15 -18.62 20.71 -28.37
C LEU A 15 -18.87 19.20 -28.12
N CYS A 16 -19.90 18.66 -28.77
CA CYS A 16 -19.98 17.22 -28.98
C CYS A 16 -18.98 16.90 -30.11
N LEU A 17 -17.70 16.72 -29.75
CA LEU A 17 -16.78 16.02 -30.63
C LEU A 17 -17.22 14.56 -30.63
N VAL A 18 -17.90 14.22 -31.72
CA VAL A 18 -18.44 12.92 -32.14
C VAL A 18 -17.73 11.73 -31.50
N LEU A 19 -18.31 11.17 -30.44
CA LEU A 19 -18.26 9.74 -30.21
C LEU A 19 -19.45 9.18 -31.01
N CYS A 20 -19.19 8.47 -32.11
CA CYS A 20 -20.24 7.78 -32.86
C CYS A 20 -20.75 6.64 -31.99
N ASP A 21 -21.90 6.83 -31.36
CA ASP A 21 -22.66 5.74 -30.75
C ASP A 21 -23.25 4.88 -31.88
N LEU A 22 -22.83 3.61 -31.98
CA LEU A 22 -23.26 2.71 -33.06
C LEU A 22 -24.71 2.23 -32.88
N ASN A 23 -25.33 2.49 -31.73
CA ASN A 23 -26.64 1.96 -31.33
C ASN A 23 -26.75 0.43 -31.46
N LEU A 24 -25.68 -0.29 -31.10
CA LEU A 24 -25.62 -1.75 -31.11
C LEU A 24 -25.73 -2.30 -29.68
N GLU A 25 -26.52 -3.36 -29.51
CA GLU A 25 -26.71 -4.03 -28.22
C GLU A 25 -25.49 -4.90 -27.84
N GLU A 26 -25.44 -5.34 -26.58
CA GLU A 26 -24.40 -6.22 -26.10
C GLU A 26 -24.45 -7.58 -26.83
N ASP A 27 -23.28 -8.12 -27.14
CA ASP A 27 -23.02 -9.32 -27.94
C ASP A 27 -23.38 -9.21 -29.45
N GLU A 28 -23.77 -8.02 -29.94
CA GLU A 28 -23.94 -7.77 -31.38
C GLU A 28 -22.60 -7.62 -32.14
N PRO A 29 -22.53 -8.03 -33.42
CA PRO A 29 -21.35 -7.84 -34.25
C PRO A 29 -21.16 -6.36 -34.61
N CYS A 30 -19.91 -5.91 -34.59
CA CYS A 30 -19.54 -4.53 -34.92
C CYS A 30 -18.30 -4.49 -35.82
N VAL A 31 -18.05 -3.35 -36.45
CA VAL A 31 -16.85 -3.12 -37.27
C VAL A 31 -16.19 -1.82 -36.82
N THR A 32 -14.92 -1.89 -36.45
CA THR A 32 -14.10 -0.74 -36.02
C THR A 32 -12.76 -0.80 -36.75
N ASP A 33 -12.31 0.31 -37.33
CA ASP A 33 -11.10 0.39 -38.18
C ASP A 33 -11.01 -0.68 -39.28
N GLY A 34 -12.15 -1.09 -39.84
CA GLY A 34 -12.22 -2.14 -40.87
C GLY A 34 -12.07 -3.58 -40.35
N LEU A 35 -12.09 -3.78 -39.03
CA LEU A 35 -11.99 -5.08 -38.37
C LEU A 35 -13.32 -5.49 -37.73
N ASN A 36 -13.68 -6.75 -37.87
CA ASN A 36 -14.85 -7.32 -37.22
C ASN A 36 -14.60 -7.51 -35.72
N GLY A 37 -15.54 -7.06 -34.90
CA GLY A 37 -15.53 -7.20 -33.46
C GLY A 37 -16.90 -7.58 -32.91
N THR A 38 -17.02 -7.53 -31.59
CA THR A 38 -18.27 -7.79 -30.86
C THR A 38 -18.48 -6.72 -29.80
N CYS A 39 -19.68 -6.16 -29.73
CA CYS A 39 -20.06 -5.19 -28.72
C CYS A 39 -20.13 -5.85 -27.34
N VAL A 40 -19.28 -5.46 -26.39
CA VAL A 40 -19.29 -6.01 -25.04
C VAL A 40 -19.06 -4.92 -24.00
N GLY A 41 -19.49 -5.15 -22.75
CA GLY A 41 -19.14 -4.26 -21.65
C GLY A 41 -17.62 -4.05 -21.55
N ILE A 42 -17.19 -2.82 -21.23
CA ILE A 42 -15.77 -2.43 -21.30
C ILE A 42 -14.83 -3.36 -20.51
N PHE A 43 -15.28 -3.91 -19.38
CA PHE A 43 -14.52 -4.84 -18.53
C PHE A 43 -14.46 -6.30 -19.03
N ARG A 44 -15.21 -6.63 -20.08
CA ARG A 44 -15.15 -7.92 -20.81
C ARG A 44 -14.13 -7.89 -21.96
N CYS A 45 -13.69 -6.70 -22.37
CA CYS A 45 -12.72 -6.49 -23.44
C CYS A 45 -11.33 -6.15 -22.87
N PRO A 46 -10.35 -7.07 -22.86
CA PRO A 46 -9.10 -6.89 -22.12
C PRO A 46 -8.29 -5.64 -22.49
N SER A 47 -8.08 -5.37 -23.78
CA SER A 47 -7.32 -4.19 -24.22
C SER A 47 -8.06 -2.89 -23.89
N ALA A 48 -9.37 -2.84 -24.10
CA ALA A 48 -10.19 -1.67 -23.75
C ALA A 48 -10.25 -1.42 -22.24
N SER A 49 -10.35 -2.49 -21.44
CA SER A 49 -10.26 -2.45 -19.99
C SER A 49 -8.95 -1.84 -19.53
N LEU A 50 -7.82 -2.34 -20.05
CA LEU A 50 -6.50 -1.83 -19.70
C LEU A 50 -6.37 -0.36 -20.11
N THR A 51 -6.69 0.01 -21.36
CA THR A 51 -6.67 1.41 -21.82
C THR A 51 -7.49 2.32 -20.91
N TYR A 52 -8.72 1.93 -20.57
CA TYR A 52 -9.59 2.69 -19.66
C TYR A 52 -8.96 2.85 -18.27
N LEU A 53 -8.43 1.76 -17.72
CA LEU A 53 -7.80 1.74 -16.40
C LEU A 53 -6.52 2.60 -16.36
N TYR A 54 -5.66 2.56 -17.39
CA TYR A 54 -4.47 3.41 -17.49
C TYR A 54 -4.81 4.89 -17.70
N ALA A 55 -5.81 5.18 -18.55
CA ALA A 55 -6.28 6.55 -18.77
C ALA A 55 -6.86 7.16 -17.48
N ASN A 56 -7.69 6.42 -16.74
CA ASN A 56 -8.24 6.87 -15.46
C ASN A 56 -7.20 6.98 -14.34
N ALA A 57 -6.15 6.17 -14.39
CA ALA A 57 -4.98 6.35 -13.52
C ALA A 57 -4.11 7.56 -13.92
N GLY A 58 -4.50 8.29 -14.98
CA GLY A 58 -3.88 9.53 -15.42
C GLY A 58 -2.55 9.33 -16.14
N TYR A 59 -2.27 8.15 -16.71
CA TYR A 59 -1.16 7.98 -17.64
C TYR A 59 -1.46 8.77 -18.93
N ILE A 60 -0.44 9.40 -19.50
CA ILE A 60 -0.57 10.19 -20.73
C ILE A 60 0.04 9.38 -21.86
N LYS A 61 -0.76 9.15 -22.91
CA LYS A 61 -0.32 8.50 -24.14
C LYS A 61 0.79 9.30 -24.80
N SER A 62 1.95 8.70 -25.00
CA SER A 62 3.07 9.33 -25.72
C SER A 62 3.69 8.34 -26.72
N PRO A 63 3.56 8.58 -28.04
CA PRO A 63 4.07 7.67 -29.08
C PRO A 63 5.58 7.44 -29.04
N ASN A 64 6.32 8.33 -28.38
CA ASN A 64 7.79 8.34 -28.35
C ASN A 64 8.37 8.15 -26.93
N GLU A 65 7.53 7.97 -25.90
CA GLU A 65 7.98 7.74 -24.53
C GLU A 65 7.51 6.39 -23.97
N ILE A 66 7.93 6.13 -22.74
CA ILE A 66 7.87 4.86 -22.00
C ILE A 66 6.42 4.34 -21.76
N PHE A 67 5.38 5.15 -21.99
CA PHE A 67 3.97 4.83 -21.73
C PHE A 67 3.13 4.87 -23.02
N ASP A 68 2.88 3.69 -23.60
CA ASP A 68 2.10 3.52 -24.84
C ASP A 68 1.01 2.46 -24.64
N TYR A 69 -0.23 2.85 -24.98
CA TYR A 69 -1.44 2.02 -24.93
C TYR A 69 -2.41 2.43 -26.05
N PRO A 70 -3.18 1.49 -26.62
CA PRO A 70 -4.05 1.77 -27.77
C PRO A 70 -5.20 2.72 -27.41
N ASP A 71 -5.78 3.39 -28.41
CA ASP A 71 -7.01 4.17 -28.22
C ASP A 71 -8.17 3.26 -27.78
N LEU A 72 -9.14 3.85 -27.08
CA LEU A 72 -10.38 3.14 -26.76
C LEU A 72 -11.11 2.78 -28.06
N PRO A 73 -11.68 1.57 -28.17
CA PRO A 73 -12.48 1.20 -29.34
C PRO A 73 -13.74 2.06 -29.47
N ASP A 74 -14.35 2.02 -30.66
CA ASP A 74 -15.65 2.65 -30.90
C ASP A 74 -16.70 2.18 -29.88
N ILE A 75 -17.53 3.11 -29.42
CA ILE A 75 -18.61 2.85 -28.46
C ILE A 75 -19.82 2.32 -29.23
N CYS A 76 -20.26 1.12 -28.88
CA CYS A 76 -21.45 0.50 -29.44
C CYS A 76 -22.74 1.10 -28.89
N SER A 77 -22.79 1.28 -27.57
CA SER A 77 -23.92 1.80 -26.80
C SER A 77 -23.50 2.04 -25.34
N TYR A 78 -24.46 2.44 -24.49
CA TYR A 78 -24.28 2.53 -23.05
C TYR A 78 -25.29 1.66 -22.32
N LYS A 79 -24.82 0.95 -21.29
CA LYS A 79 -25.65 0.13 -20.41
C LYS A 79 -25.36 0.49 -18.96
N ASN A 80 -26.38 0.91 -18.22
CA ASN A 80 -26.24 1.40 -16.83
C ASN A 80 -25.19 2.51 -16.66
N ASN A 81 -25.09 3.42 -17.63
CA ASN A 81 -24.08 4.50 -17.66
C ASN A 81 -22.62 4.02 -17.81
N GLU A 82 -22.40 2.74 -18.14
CA GLU A 82 -21.10 2.18 -18.55
C GLU A 82 -21.07 2.00 -20.08
N PRO A 83 -19.91 2.23 -20.74
CA PRO A 83 -19.78 2.04 -22.17
C PRO A 83 -19.74 0.56 -22.57
N VAL A 84 -20.49 0.22 -23.61
CA VAL A 84 -20.36 -1.02 -24.38
C VAL A 84 -19.46 -0.69 -25.59
N VAL A 85 -18.39 -1.44 -25.78
CA VAL A 85 -17.34 -1.12 -26.78
C VAL A 85 -17.23 -2.22 -27.83
N CYS A 86 -16.84 -1.84 -29.05
CA CYS A 86 -16.59 -2.79 -30.13
C CYS A 86 -15.24 -3.51 -29.91
N CYS A 87 -15.28 -4.69 -29.29
CA CYS A 87 -14.08 -5.43 -28.94
C CYS A 87 -13.58 -6.32 -30.07
N THR A 88 -12.29 -6.21 -30.41
CA THR A 88 -11.61 -7.01 -31.45
C THR A 88 -10.61 -8.02 -30.87
N ASP A 89 -10.63 -8.24 -29.56
CA ASP A 89 -9.66 -9.08 -28.87
C ASP A 89 -10.03 -10.57 -28.93
N CYS A 90 -9.04 -11.45 -29.03
CA CYS A 90 -9.25 -12.90 -29.06
C CYS A 90 -9.81 -13.47 -27.75
N GLY A 91 -9.64 -12.75 -26.64
CA GLY A 91 -9.92 -13.20 -25.28
C GLY A 91 -11.09 -12.48 -24.63
N ILE A 92 -12.17 -12.21 -25.38
CA ILE A 92 -13.41 -11.65 -24.81
C ILE A 92 -13.87 -12.58 -23.69
N SER A 93 -13.90 -12.06 -22.48
CA SER A 93 -14.32 -12.81 -21.30
C SER A 93 -15.84 -12.75 -21.16
N LYS A 94 -16.44 -13.86 -20.72
CA LYS A 94 -17.85 -13.87 -20.27
C LYS A 94 -18.00 -13.20 -18.91
N GLU A 95 -16.94 -13.29 -18.09
CA GLU A 95 -16.81 -12.58 -16.81
C GLU A 95 -16.14 -11.22 -17.03
N GLU A 96 -16.10 -10.39 -15.99
CA GLU A 96 -15.51 -9.04 -16.05
C GLU A 96 -14.23 -8.98 -15.19
N PRO A 97 -13.13 -9.64 -15.62
CA PRO A 97 -11.94 -9.82 -14.81
C PRO A 97 -11.27 -8.50 -14.41
N PHE A 98 -11.52 -7.43 -15.16
CA PHE A 98 -10.94 -6.11 -14.90
C PHE A 98 -11.84 -5.18 -14.08
N ARG A 99 -13.09 -5.58 -13.76
CA ARG A 99 -14.06 -4.73 -13.04
C ARG A 99 -13.56 -4.30 -11.66
N HIS A 100 -12.81 -5.19 -10.98
CA HIS A 100 -12.19 -4.92 -9.69
C HIS A 100 -10.67 -4.72 -9.82
N THR A 101 -10.18 -4.36 -10.99
CA THR A 101 -8.76 -4.08 -11.21
C THR A 101 -8.48 -2.59 -11.09
N SER A 102 -7.38 -2.23 -10.44
CA SER A 102 -6.82 -0.87 -10.45
C SER A 102 -5.42 -0.88 -11.04
N ILE A 103 -4.98 0.26 -11.60
CA ILE A 103 -3.59 0.42 -12.03
C ILE A 103 -2.78 0.98 -10.87
N GLY A 104 -1.79 0.21 -10.41
CA GLY A 104 -0.82 0.65 -9.43
C GLY A 104 0.17 1.67 -10.03
N PRO A 105 0.98 2.35 -9.19
CA PRO A 105 1.83 3.48 -9.59
C PRO A 105 2.92 3.19 -10.63
N LEU A 106 3.29 1.92 -10.87
CA LEU A 106 4.20 1.50 -11.95
C LEU A 106 3.48 0.89 -13.15
N GLY A 107 2.18 1.11 -13.27
CA GLY A 107 1.41 0.61 -14.39
C GLY A 107 1.19 -0.90 -14.35
N VAL A 108 1.10 -1.50 -13.17
CA VAL A 108 0.78 -2.93 -13.00
C VAL A 108 -0.66 -3.06 -12.54
N THR A 109 -1.39 -4.00 -13.15
CA THR A 109 -2.75 -4.32 -12.72
C THR A 109 -2.74 -4.95 -11.32
N LYS A 110 -3.61 -4.47 -10.45
CA LYS A 110 -3.83 -5.03 -9.11
C LYS A 110 -5.31 -5.33 -8.92
N ASP A 111 -5.56 -6.55 -8.47
CA ASP A 111 -6.89 -6.97 -8.00
C ASP A 111 -7.24 -6.21 -6.71
N ASN A 112 -8.46 -5.69 -6.65
CA ASN A 112 -9.02 -4.90 -5.57
C ASN A 112 -10.12 -5.63 -4.78
N THR A 113 -10.25 -6.95 -4.94
CA THR A 113 -11.20 -7.79 -4.17
C THR A 113 -10.69 -8.21 -2.77
N GLY A 114 -9.47 -7.77 -2.42
CA GLY A 114 -8.78 -8.12 -1.16
C GLY A 114 -9.32 -7.42 0.11
N PRO A 115 -8.61 -7.54 1.25
CA PRO A 115 -8.91 -6.83 2.50
C PRO A 115 -9.06 -5.31 2.32
N ILE A 116 -9.79 -4.63 3.21
CA ILE A 116 -10.09 -3.19 3.09
C ILE A 116 -8.80 -2.36 3.07
N SER A 117 -7.83 -2.75 3.90
CA SER A 117 -6.49 -2.17 3.97
C SER A 117 -5.80 -2.12 2.61
N TRP A 118 -5.99 -3.15 1.77
CA TRP A 118 -5.43 -3.19 0.43
C TRP A 118 -6.13 -2.20 -0.51
N SER A 119 -7.46 -2.16 -0.50
CA SER A 119 -8.22 -1.20 -1.33
C SER A 119 -7.90 0.24 -0.94
N LYS A 120 -7.90 0.53 0.36
CA LYS A 120 -7.57 1.87 0.87
C LYS A 120 -6.15 2.28 0.49
N CYS A 121 -5.21 1.34 0.57
CA CYS A 121 -3.85 1.61 0.08
C CYS A 121 -3.87 2.05 -1.39
N LEU A 122 -4.58 1.33 -2.27
CA LEU A 122 -4.68 1.68 -3.68
C LEU A 122 -5.36 3.04 -3.89
N ASP A 123 -6.38 3.38 -3.09
CA ASP A 123 -7.07 4.66 -3.19
C ASP A 123 -6.19 5.85 -2.80
N TYR A 124 -5.38 5.73 -1.73
CA TYR A 124 -4.40 6.77 -1.38
C TYR A 124 -3.42 7.04 -2.51
N PHE A 125 -2.97 6.00 -3.22
CA PHE A 125 -2.07 6.19 -4.37
C PHE A 125 -2.74 6.85 -5.58
N LYS A 126 -4.06 6.69 -5.76
CA LYS A 126 -4.82 7.38 -6.82
C LYS A 126 -4.96 8.89 -6.57
N MET A 127 -4.96 9.32 -5.30
CA MET A 127 -5.14 10.72 -4.91
C MET A 127 -3.89 11.59 -5.13
N LEU A 128 -2.73 11.00 -5.41
CA LEU A 128 -1.47 11.75 -5.48
C LEU A 128 -1.24 12.41 -6.85
N PRO A 129 -0.99 13.74 -6.89
CA PRO A 129 -0.77 14.50 -8.12
C PRO A 129 0.61 14.27 -8.78
N TYR A 130 1.29 13.13 -8.54
CA TYR A 130 2.70 12.75 -8.85
C TYR A 130 3.74 13.12 -7.80
N PRO A 131 4.54 12.15 -7.31
CA PRO A 131 5.70 11.62 -8.07
C PRO A 131 6.06 10.14 -7.79
N CYS A 132 5.15 9.34 -7.23
CA CYS A 132 5.34 7.89 -7.08
C CYS A 132 5.29 7.10 -8.39
N ARG A 133 5.02 7.79 -9.51
CA ARG A 133 5.10 7.26 -10.86
C ARG A 133 6.58 7.16 -11.25
N GLY A 134 7.27 6.24 -10.59
CA GLY A 134 8.67 5.97 -10.82
C GLY A 134 8.90 5.36 -12.19
N ILE A 135 10.11 5.56 -12.72
CA ILE A 135 10.65 4.99 -13.95
C ILE A 135 10.55 3.45 -13.87
N GLY A 136 9.42 2.92 -14.31
CA GLY A 136 9.18 1.52 -14.61
C GLY A 136 8.67 1.50 -16.04
N ASN A 137 9.37 0.81 -16.93
CA ASN A 137 8.93 0.69 -18.31
C ASN A 137 7.79 -0.32 -18.34
N PHE A 138 6.59 0.10 -18.75
CA PHE A 138 5.54 -0.84 -19.09
C PHE A 138 4.95 -0.55 -20.47
N ARG A 139 4.65 -1.61 -21.23
CA ARG A 139 4.07 -1.49 -22.58
C ARG A 139 2.89 -2.44 -22.69
N VAL A 140 1.72 -1.89 -23.04
CA VAL A 140 0.54 -2.70 -23.42
C VAL A 140 0.59 -2.89 -24.93
N ARG A 141 0.95 -4.10 -25.38
CA ARG A 141 0.98 -4.41 -26.81
C ARG A 141 -0.36 -4.98 -27.23
N LYS A 142 -0.93 -4.44 -28.31
CA LYS A 142 -2.03 -5.08 -29.05
C LYS A 142 -1.42 -5.68 -30.32
N MET A 143 -1.56 -6.99 -30.52
CA MET A 143 -0.88 -7.76 -31.57
C MET A 143 -1.91 -8.53 -32.39
N TRP A 144 -1.97 -8.29 -33.70
CA TRP A 144 -2.87 -9.01 -34.59
C TRP A 144 -2.45 -10.49 -34.73
N GLN A 145 -3.41 -11.40 -34.57
CA GLN A 145 -3.23 -12.84 -34.81
C GLN A 145 -3.91 -13.23 -36.12
N GLU A 146 -3.11 -13.42 -37.17
CA GLU A 146 -3.61 -13.71 -38.52
C GLU A 146 -4.48 -14.99 -38.57
N GLU A 147 -4.08 -16.03 -37.85
CA GLU A 147 -4.80 -17.31 -37.82
C GLU A 147 -6.20 -17.20 -37.19
N LYS A 148 -6.35 -16.33 -36.18
CA LYS A 148 -7.58 -16.17 -35.42
C LYS A 148 -8.40 -14.95 -35.83
N LYS A 149 -7.83 -14.08 -36.67
CA LYS A 149 -8.42 -12.81 -37.13
C LYS A 149 -8.90 -11.92 -35.97
N CYS A 150 -8.07 -11.83 -34.92
CA CYS A 150 -8.35 -11.05 -33.73
C CYS A 150 -7.04 -10.55 -33.10
N HIS A 151 -7.14 -9.64 -32.13
CA HIS A 151 -5.98 -9.11 -31.41
C HIS A 151 -5.69 -9.88 -30.12
N ALA A 152 -4.42 -10.24 -29.90
CA ALA A 152 -3.90 -10.59 -28.59
C ALA A 152 -3.34 -9.36 -27.88
N TYR A 153 -3.23 -9.44 -26.56
CA TYR A 153 -2.64 -8.39 -25.74
C TYR A 153 -1.49 -8.91 -24.88
N GLY A 154 -0.55 -8.04 -24.50
CA GLY A 154 0.56 -8.38 -23.59
C GLY A 154 1.03 -7.16 -22.80
N LEU A 155 1.53 -7.39 -21.58
CA LEU A 155 2.05 -6.37 -20.66
C LEU A 155 3.51 -6.67 -20.31
N ASP A 156 4.43 -5.81 -20.74
CA ASP A 156 5.85 -5.87 -20.35
C ASP A 156 6.08 -4.97 -19.12
N VAL A 157 6.87 -5.37 -18.12
CA VAL A 157 7.24 -4.53 -16.94
C VAL A 157 8.72 -4.73 -16.56
N ALA A 158 9.48 -3.65 -16.34
CA ALA A 158 10.87 -3.70 -15.88
C ALA A 158 11.10 -2.98 -14.54
N LEU A 159 11.78 -3.63 -13.58
CA LEU A 159 12.08 -3.13 -12.23
C LEU A 159 13.61 -3.11 -11.98
N ALA A 160 14.10 -2.11 -11.23
CA ALA A 160 15.50 -2.01 -10.80
C ALA A 160 15.59 -1.93 -9.27
N VAL A 161 16.53 -2.69 -8.67
CA VAL A 161 16.75 -2.82 -7.22
C VAL A 161 18.24 -2.66 -6.90
N GLY A 162 18.58 -1.88 -5.86
CA GLY A 162 19.91 -1.77 -5.25
C GLY A 162 19.92 -0.79 -4.06
N GLY A 163 20.44 -1.19 -2.90
CA GLY A 163 20.37 -0.45 -1.62
C GLY A 163 21.60 0.42 -1.28
N ARG A 164 21.41 1.43 -0.40
CA ARG A 164 22.38 2.44 0.12
C ARG A 164 21.66 3.38 1.13
N ASP A 165 22.33 4.45 1.60
CA ASP A 165 21.70 5.56 2.38
C ASP A 165 20.35 5.98 1.80
N ALA A 166 19.35 6.10 2.69
CA ALA A 166 18.01 6.56 2.31
C ALA A 166 18.10 7.95 1.69
N GLN A 167 17.58 8.11 0.48
CA GLN A 167 17.36 9.42 -0.11
C GLN A 167 16.20 10.11 0.60
N ARG A 168 16.22 11.43 0.58
CA ARG A 168 15.07 12.22 0.97
C ARG A 168 13.84 11.73 0.18
N TRP A 169 12.75 11.45 0.88
CA TRP A 169 11.48 10.95 0.33
C TRP A 169 11.47 9.46 -0.07
N GLU A 170 12.53 8.70 0.21
CA GLU A 170 12.57 7.26 -0.11
C GLU A 170 11.57 6.46 0.74
N PHE A 171 11.42 6.80 2.02
CA PHE A 171 10.48 6.14 2.93
C PHE A 171 9.44 7.12 3.48
N PRO A 172 8.47 7.56 2.65
CA PRO A 172 7.54 8.64 2.99
C PRO A 172 6.54 8.26 4.09
N HIS A 173 6.43 6.98 4.44
CA HIS A 173 5.55 6.47 5.49
C HIS A 173 6.20 6.42 6.88
N MET A 174 7.50 6.72 6.98
CA MET A 174 8.21 6.63 8.27
C MET A 174 7.71 7.68 9.26
N ALA A 175 7.45 7.23 10.47
CA ALA A 175 7.14 8.08 11.61
C ALA A 175 8.24 7.94 12.68
N LEU A 176 8.62 9.05 13.29
CA LEU A 176 9.48 9.08 14.48
C LEU A 176 8.61 9.48 15.68
N LEU A 177 8.64 8.68 16.76
CA LEU A 177 7.73 8.80 17.90
C LEU A 177 8.39 9.51 19.09
N GLY A 178 7.70 10.53 19.60
CA GLY A 178 8.17 11.45 20.64
C GLY A 178 7.43 11.27 21.97
N TYR A 179 8.18 11.37 23.07
CA TYR A 179 7.71 11.25 24.45
C TYR A 179 8.07 12.48 25.27
N GLY A 180 7.17 12.88 26.16
CA GLY A 180 7.31 14.07 27.01
C GLY A 180 6.10 15.00 26.88
N ASP A 181 5.99 15.95 27.81
CA ASP A 181 4.85 16.87 27.88
C ASP A 181 4.95 18.05 26.90
N ASP A 182 6.16 18.31 26.39
CA ASP A 182 6.48 19.45 25.54
C ASP A 182 7.22 18.98 24.27
N GLU A 183 6.86 19.58 23.14
CA GLU A 183 7.32 19.15 21.81
C GLU A 183 8.81 19.45 21.59
N ASP A 184 9.30 20.59 22.10
CA ASP A 184 10.68 21.04 21.92
C ASP A 184 11.66 20.19 22.73
N SER A 185 11.21 19.69 23.89
CA SER A 185 12.00 18.81 24.77
C SER A 185 11.69 17.32 24.60
N ALA A 186 10.79 16.97 23.67
CA ALA A 186 10.38 15.59 23.43
C ALA A 186 11.57 14.70 23.07
N GLN A 187 11.60 13.52 23.69
CA GLN A 187 12.59 12.48 23.38
C GLN A 187 12.04 11.59 22.26
N TRP A 188 12.81 11.41 21.20
CA TRP A 188 12.36 10.67 20.01
C TRP A 188 13.01 9.28 19.97
N LEU A 189 12.27 8.24 20.35
CA LEU A 189 12.88 6.95 20.74
C LEU A 189 12.36 5.72 19.99
N CYS A 190 11.19 5.80 19.34
CA CYS A 190 10.64 4.70 18.55
C CYS A 190 10.31 5.15 17.13
N GLY A 191 10.21 4.18 16.23
CA GLY A 191 9.64 4.33 14.91
C GLY A 191 8.15 4.00 14.87
N GLY A 192 7.54 4.34 13.74
CA GLY A 192 6.19 3.94 13.37
C GLY A 192 6.03 4.03 11.85
N THR A 193 4.86 3.64 11.38
CA THR A 193 4.49 3.66 9.96
C THR A 193 3.13 4.30 9.77
N VAL A 194 3.04 5.34 8.98
CA VAL A 194 1.76 5.93 8.55
C VAL A 194 1.01 4.91 7.67
N ILE A 195 -0.24 4.63 8.01
CA ILE A 195 -1.08 3.65 7.29
C ILE A 195 -2.42 4.23 6.80
N SER A 196 -2.78 5.42 7.30
CA SER A 196 -3.94 6.21 6.86
C SER A 196 -3.76 7.68 7.23
N GLU A 197 -4.74 8.51 6.92
CA GLU A 197 -4.76 9.95 7.19
C GLU A 197 -4.77 10.27 8.69
N ARG A 198 -5.02 9.29 9.56
CA ARG A 198 -5.04 9.52 11.02
C ARG A 198 -4.31 8.46 11.83
N PHE A 199 -3.87 7.37 11.21
CA PHE A 199 -3.33 6.24 11.96
C PHE A 199 -1.89 5.93 11.60
N ILE A 200 -1.11 5.70 12.66
CA ILE A 200 0.26 5.23 12.63
C ILE A 200 0.31 3.86 13.30
N LEU A 201 0.89 2.89 12.60
CA LEU A 201 1.21 1.56 13.11
C LEU A 201 2.56 1.57 13.83
N THR A 202 2.65 0.97 15.01
CA THR A 202 3.91 0.83 15.76
C THR A 202 3.88 -0.43 16.64
N ALA A 203 4.96 -0.68 17.39
CA ALA A 203 5.00 -1.74 18.38
C ALA A 203 4.28 -1.29 19.67
N ALA A 204 3.62 -2.22 20.36
CA ALA A 204 2.91 -1.89 21.59
C ALA A 204 3.85 -1.47 22.71
N HIS A 205 5.08 -2.00 22.77
CA HIS A 205 6.07 -1.57 23.75
C HIS A 205 6.52 -0.10 23.55
N CYS A 206 6.27 0.50 22.38
CA CYS A 206 6.57 1.90 22.11
C CYS A 206 5.50 2.85 22.66
N ILE A 207 4.37 2.39 23.19
CA ILE A 207 3.30 3.32 23.62
C ILE A 207 3.58 3.99 24.97
N PHE A 208 4.47 3.42 25.78
CA PHE A 208 4.77 3.91 27.12
C PHE A 208 6.21 3.58 27.54
N THR A 209 6.87 4.53 28.21
CA THR A 209 8.13 4.29 28.91
C THR A 209 8.01 4.70 30.37
N LYS A 210 8.70 4.00 31.27
CA LYS A 210 8.69 4.35 32.71
C LYS A 210 9.27 5.73 33.01
N ALA A 211 10.20 6.19 32.19
CA ALA A 211 10.93 7.44 32.41
C ALA A 211 10.20 8.66 31.82
N LEU A 212 9.49 8.50 30.70
CA LEU A 212 8.94 9.62 29.92
C LEU A 212 7.43 9.57 29.76
N GLY A 213 6.77 8.51 30.24
CA GLY A 213 5.32 8.35 30.13
C GLY A 213 4.87 7.86 28.76
N ASN A 214 3.67 8.25 28.37
CA ASN A 214 3.03 7.84 27.11
C ASN A 214 3.69 8.53 25.90
N VAL A 215 3.64 7.85 24.75
CA VAL A 215 3.91 8.51 23.47
C VAL A 215 2.95 9.67 23.27
N SER A 216 3.48 10.82 22.89
CA SER A 216 2.73 12.09 22.83
C SER A 216 2.75 12.71 21.43
N TYR A 217 3.78 12.43 20.64
CA TYR A 217 3.97 13.02 19.31
C TYR A 217 4.41 12.01 18.27
N ALA A 218 4.07 12.28 17.00
CA ALA A 218 4.66 11.66 15.83
C ALA A 218 5.19 12.73 14.88
N ALA A 219 6.46 12.63 14.51
CA ALA A 219 7.09 13.47 13.50
C ALA A 219 7.18 12.68 12.19
N LEU A 220 6.71 13.30 11.11
CA LEU A 220 6.59 12.67 9.79
C LEU A 220 7.32 13.50 8.72
N GLY A 221 7.70 12.88 7.61
CA GLY A 221 8.28 13.58 6.45
C GLY A 221 9.68 14.16 6.66
N LEU A 222 10.39 13.75 7.71
CA LEU A 222 11.80 14.08 7.95
C LEU A 222 12.74 13.01 7.39
N LEU A 223 13.94 13.41 6.99
CA LEU A 223 15.02 12.47 6.65
C LEU A 223 16.05 12.41 7.79
N LYS A 224 16.36 13.56 8.37
CA LYS A 224 17.38 13.71 9.41
C LYS A 224 16.79 14.19 10.73
N ARG A 225 17.33 13.73 11.84
CA ARG A 225 17.02 14.24 13.19
C ARG A 225 17.53 15.67 13.39
N THR A 226 18.47 16.11 12.56
CA THR A 226 18.97 17.48 12.48
C THR A 226 18.30 18.32 11.38
N ASP A 227 17.31 17.78 10.65
CA ASP A 227 16.54 18.60 9.71
C ASP A 227 15.84 19.75 10.46
N PRO A 228 15.71 20.95 9.87
CA PRO A 228 14.94 22.05 10.44
C PRO A 228 13.53 21.62 10.84
N LYS A 229 13.05 22.09 11.99
CA LYS A 229 11.75 21.66 12.56
C LYS A 229 10.57 21.95 11.64
N GLU A 230 10.67 22.92 10.74
CA GLU A 230 9.66 23.22 9.74
C GLU A 230 9.46 22.10 8.71
N LEU A 231 10.46 21.21 8.57
CA LEU A 231 10.35 20.00 7.74
C LEU A 231 9.72 18.82 8.49
N TRP A 232 9.58 18.93 9.81
CA TRP A 232 8.95 17.91 10.63
C TRP A 232 7.46 18.17 10.62
N ASN A 233 6.70 17.29 9.98
CA ASN A 233 5.25 17.35 10.10
C ASN A 233 4.87 16.66 11.43
N ILE A 234 4.78 17.45 12.51
CA ILE A 234 4.55 16.95 13.86
C ILE A 234 3.06 16.93 14.18
N HIS A 235 2.59 15.76 14.63
CA HIS A 235 1.21 15.53 15.05
C HIS A 235 1.19 15.08 16.52
N LYS A 236 0.28 15.63 17.31
CA LYS A 236 -0.05 15.11 18.65
C LYS A 236 -0.82 13.80 18.54
N ILE A 237 -0.55 12.89 19.46
CA ILE A 237 -1.28 11.63 19.58
C ILE A 237 -2.53 11.85 20.42
N LYS A 238 -3.69 11.64 19.81
CA LYS A 238 -5.00 11.76 20.44
C LYS A 238 -5.40 10.49 21.17
N ARG A 239 -5.15 9.33 20.56
CA ARG A 239 -5.54 8.02 21.11
C ARG A 239 -4.45 6.98 20.86
N ILE A 240 -4.17 6.20 21.90
CA ILE A 240 -3.24 5.07 21.88
C ILE A 240 -4.07 3.79 21.97
N ILE A 241 -3.91 2.88 21.03
CA ILE A 241 -4.73 1.67 20.89
C ILE A 241 -3.80 0.45 20.80
N PRO A 242 -3.35 -0.13 21.92
CA PRO A 242 -2.61 -1.39 21.90
C PRO A 242 -3.53 -2.53 21.48
N HIS A 243 -2.95 -3.58 20.89
CA HIS A 243 -3.68 -4.83 20.71
C HIS A 243 -4.23 -5.33 22.06
N PRO A 244 -5.50 -5.78 22.14
CA PRO A 244 -6.13 -6.14 23.42
C PRO A 244 -5.43 -7.30 24.15
N GLU A 245 -4.72 -8.16 23.42
CA GLU A 245 -3.96 -9.27 23.98
C GLU A 245 -2.50 -8.92 24.31
N TYR A 246 -2.07 -7.67 24.09
CA TYR A 246 -0.76 -7.21 24.51
C TYR A 246 -0.71 -7.08 26.03
N ASN A 247 0.14 -7.88 26.68
CA ASN A 247 0.27 -7.90 28.13
C ASN A 247 1.75 -7.86 28.58
N PRO A 248 2.37 -6.67 28.70
CA PRO A 248 3.78 -6.57 29.08
C PRO A 248 4.01 -7.19 30.48
N PRO A 249 5.14 -7.89 30.72
CA PRO A 249 6.34 -7.91 29.90
C PRO A 249 6.36 -8.98 28.79
N SER A 250 5.22 -9.62 28.49
CA SER A 250 5.09 -10.56 27.38
C SER A 250 5.54 -9.93 26.06
N LYS A 251 6.17 -10.75 25.21
CA LYS A 251 6.64 -10.36 23.87
C LYS A 251 5.68 -10.73 22.73
N TYR A 252 4.50 -11.25 23.05
CA TYR A 252 3.43 -11.53 22.08
C TYR A 252 2.53 -10.31 21.87
N HIS A 253 1.88 -10.24 20.70
CA HIS A 253 0.94 -9.17 20.33
C HIS A 253 1.53 -7.77 20.44
N ASP A 254 2.83 -7.63 20.16
CA ASP A 254 3.56 -6.37 20.28
C ASP A 254 3.28 -5.46 19.08
N ILE A 255 2.06 -4.92 19.04
CA ILE A 255 1.53 -4.06 17.98
C ILE A 255 0.49 -3.07 18.54
N ALA A 256 0.54 -1.83 18.08
CA ALA A 256 -0.37 -0.77 18.49
C ALA A 256 -0.67 0.19 17.34
N LEU A 257 -1.83 0.84 17.44
CA LEU A 257 -2.23 1.95 16.57
C LEU A 257 -2.22 3.25 17.36
N LEU A 258 -1.71 4.30 16.75
CA LEU A 258 -1.76 5.66 17.26
C LEU A 258 -2.65 6.50 16.36
N GLU A 259 -3.68 7.12 16.93
CA GLU A 259 -4.54 8.08 16.23
C GLU A 259 -4.00 9.50 16.45
N THR A 260 -3.74 10.22 15.37
CA THR A 260 -3.33 11.63 15.42
C THR A 260 -4.53 12.54 15.68
N GLU A 261 -4.28 13.64 16.40
CA GLU A 261 -5.31 14.65 16.67
C GLU A 261 -5.78 15.34 15.37
N THR A 262 -4.81 15.70 14.53
CA THR A 262 -5.02 16.32 13.21
C THR A 262 -4.82 15.30 12.10
N GLU A 263 -5.48 15.56 10.97
CA GLU A 263 -5.33 14.74 9.77
C GLU A 263 -3.95 14.93 9.13
N ILE A 264 -3.37 13.82 8.70
CA ILE A 264 -2.11 13.73 7.99
C ILE A 264 -2.39 14.03 6.52
N ASN A 265 -2.03 15.23 6.09
CA ASN A 265 -2.17 15.62 4.69
C ASN A 265 -1.08 14.95 3.87
N PHE A 266 -1.47 14.01 3.02
CA PHE A 266 -0.52 13.31 2.16
C PHE A 266 0.09 14.24 1.11
N ALA A 267 1.38 14.05 0.90
CA ALA A 267 2.20 14.83 -0.02
C ALA A 267 3.34 13.96 -0.56
N LYS A 268 4.13 14.47 -1.49
CA LYS A 268 5.31 13.76 -2.05
C LYS A 268 6.21 13.14 -0.97
N ASN A 269 6.37 13.84 0.14
CA ASN A 269 7.24 13.47 1.25
C ASN A 269 6.55 12.63 2.35
N LEU A 270 5.24 12.43 2.25
CA LEU A 270 4.44 11.86 3.31
C LEU A 270 3.28 11.06 2.73
N LEU A 271 3.42 9.75 2.73
CA LEU A 271 2.50 8.80 2.12
C LEU A 271 2.29 7.62 3.04
N PRO A 272 1.10 7.00 3.06
CA PRO A 272 0.89 5.80 3.83
C PRO A 272 1.56 4.58 3.15
N ALA A 273 1.98 3.61 3.95
CA ALA A 273 2.36 2.29 3.46
C ALA A 273 1.15 1.36 3.34
N CYS A 274 1.22 0.38 2.44
CA CYS A 274 0.27 -0.73 2.43
C CYS A 274 0.57 -1.72 3.57
N LEU A 275 -0.42 -2.52 3.93
CA LEU A 275 -0.25 -3.65 4.84
C LEU A 275 -0.16 -4.96 4.04
N ASP A 276 0.68 -5.89 4.50
CA ASP A 276 0.68 -7.25 3.98
C ASP A 276 -0.64 -7.96 4.31
N ILE A 277 -1.21 -8.64 3.31
CA ILE A 277 -2.50 -9.34 3.41
C ILE A 277 -2.35 -10.88 3.37
N GLY A 278 -1.14 -11.40 3.61
CA GLY A 278 -0.93 -12.81 3.95
C GLY A 278 -0.86 -13.77 2.76
N LYS A 279 -0.27 -13.35 1.63
CA LYS A 279 -0.06 -14.26 0.47
C LYS A 279 1.15 -15.19 0.64
N GLU A 280 2.23 -14.71 1.26
CA GLU A 280 3.44 -15.44 1.67
C GLU A 280 4.41 -14.42 2.28
N SER A 281 5.24 -14.83 3.23
CA SER A 281 6.29 -13.92 3.74
C SER A 281 7.39 -13.75 2.70
N PRO A 282 7.83 -12.52 2.44
CA PRO A 282 8.87 -12.29 1.44
C PRO A 282 10.22 -12.79 1.98
N ARG A 283 10.93 -13.59 1.19
CA ARG A 283 12.28 -14.08 1.54
C ARG A 283 13.28 -12.95 1.86
N ARG A 284 13.07 -11.77 1.28
CA ARG A 284 13.86 -10.56 1.53
C ARG A 284 12.94 -9.41 1.86
N ALA A 285 13.30 -8.65 2.87
CA ALA A 285 12.60 -7.44 3.26
C ALA A 285 13.63 -6.39 3.69
N GLU A 286 13.19 -5.14 3.74
CA GLU A 286 13.99 -4.02 4.17
C GLU A 286 13.44 -3.51 5.50
N ALA A 287 14.31 -3.30 6.49
CA ALA A 287 13.97 -2.56 7.68
C ALA A 287 14.52 -1.13 7.55
N SER A 288 13.83 -0.15 8.12
CA SER A 288 14.29 1.25 8.10
C SER A 288 14.00 1.97 9.40
N GLY A 289 14.89 2.87 9.81
CA GLY A 289 14.73 3.65 11.04
C GLY A 289 15.92 4.55 11.39
N TRP A 290 15.79 5.23 12.52
CA TRP A 290 16.80 6.14 13.09
C TRP A 290 17.46 5.55 14.35
N GLY A 291 17.47 4.22 14.45
CA GLY A 291 18.08 3.48 15.54
C GLY A 291 19.59 3.64 15.60
N ARG A 292 20.19 3.00 16.62
CA ARG A 292 21.64 3.01 16.82
C ARG A 292 22.33 2.31 15.67
N LEU A 293 23.47 2.86 15.23
CA LEU A 293 24.30 2.30 14.16
C LEU A 293 25.14 1.06 14.61
N GLY A 294 24.94 0.58 15.83
CA GLY A 294 25.69 -0.53 16.41
C GLY A 294 25.59 -0.56 17.94
N HIS A 295 26.08 -1.65 18.54
CA HIS A 295 26.10 -1.81 20.00
C HIS A 295 26.89 -0.68 20.67
N MET A 296 26.26 0.01 21.62
CA MET A 296 26.78 1.21 22.31
C MET A 296 27.10 2.43 21.41
N MET A 297 26.65 2.46 20.16
CA MET A 297 26.77 3.64 19.29
C MET A 297 25.61 4.63 19.50
N GLY A 298 25.79 5.87 19.03
CA GLY A 298 24.73 6.87 19.00
C GLY A 298 23.61 6.53 18.03
N LEU A 299 22.46 7.20 18.17
CA LEU A 299 21.34 7.12 17.23
C LEU A 299 21.76 7.68 15.87
N ALA A 300 21.26 7.09 14.79
CA ALA A 300 21.48 7.60 13.46
C ALA A 300 20.82 8.97 13.29
N ASP A 301 21.58 9.96 12.81
CA ASP A 301 21.01 11.25 12.42
C ASP A 301 20.15 11.10 11.16
N THR A 302 20.69 10.46 10.13
CA THR A 302 20.01 10.23 8.85
C THR A 302 19.30 8.88 8.86
N LEU A 303 18.07 8.83 8.33
CA LEU A 303 17.30 7.59 8.19
C LEU A 303 18.14 6.52 7.49
N GLN A 304 18.19 5.33 8.09
CA GLN A 304 18.91 4.18 7.55
C GLN A 304 17.93 3.15 7.01
N ALA A 305 18.39 2.36 6.03
CA ALA A 305 17.65 1.24 5.48
C ALA A 305 18.57 0.04 5.32
N VAL A 306 18.04 -1.15 5.58
CA VAL A 306 18.83 -2.36 5.65
C VAL A 306 18.09 -3.54 5.07
N ASN A 307 18.74 -4.28 4.16
CA ASN A 307 18.16 -5.46 3.54
C ASN A 307 18.42 -6.69 4.42
N LEU A 308 17.35 -7.38 4.78
CA LEU A 308 17.34 -8.55 5.64
C LEU A 308 16.73 -9.75 4.90
N GLN A 309 17.11 -10.94 5.36
CA GLN A 309 16.60 -12.20 4.86
C GLN A 309 15.73 -12.85 5.94
N GLN A 310 14.64 -13.47 5.50
CA GLN A 310 13.82 -14.29 6.38
C GLN A 310 14.62 -15.53 6.80
N PHE A 311 14.55 -15.87 8.08
CA PHE A 311 15.06 -17.13 8.60
C PHE A 311 13.94 -18.18 8.55
N GLU A 312 14.32 -19.44 8.41
CA GLU A 312 13.35 -20.54 8.45
C GLU A 312 12.72 -20.65 9.85
N GLU A 313 11.51 -21.17 9.94
CA GLU A 313 10.78 -21.25 11.21
C GLU A 313 11.54 -22.05 12.28
N THR A 314 12.24 -23.11 11.87
CA THR A 314 13.08 -23.94 12.75
C THR A 314 14.28 -23.16 13.28
N GLU A 315 14.87 -22.29 12.47
CA GLU A 315 15.96 -21.41 12.87
C GLU A 315 15.47 -20.33 13.83
N CYS A 316 14.32 -19.70 13.54
CA CYS A 316 13.68 -18.75 14.45
C CYS A 316 13.37 -19.40 15.81
N ALA A 317 12.81 -20.61 15.83
CA ALA A 317 12.52 -21.34 17.07
C ALA A 317 13.79 -21.66 17.88
N ALA A 318 14.90 -21.99 17.21
CA ALA A 318 16.19 -22.22 17.85
C ALA A 318 16.83 -20.93 18.38
N LEU A 319 16.70 -19.82 17.64
CA LEU A 319 17.23 -18.52 18.03
C LEU A 319 16.46 -17.87 19.18
N PHE A 320 15.14 -18.11 19.24
CA PHE A 320 14.21 -17.56 20.22
C PHE A 320 13.48 -18.67 21.00
N PRO A 321 14.21 -19.43 21.83
CA PRO A 321 13.61 -20.49 22.64
C PRO A 321 12.72 -19.91 23.76
N PRO A 322 11.85 -20.73 24.35
CA PRO A 322 11.03 -20.32 25.49
C PRO A 322 11.85 -19.70 26.62
N HIS A 323 11.42 -18.54 27.09
CA HIS A 323 12.00 -17.88 28.28
C HIS A 323 10.94 -17.06 29.01
N ARG A 324 11.30 -16.43 30.14
CA ARG A 324 10.35 -15.75 31.05
C ARG A 324 9.37 -14.76 30.39
N HIS A 325 9.78 -14.09 29.31
CA HIS A 325 8.98 -13.07 28.61
C HIS A 325 8.45 -13.55 27.24
N LEU A 326 8.88 -14.73 26.81
CA LEU A 326 8.47 -15.41 25.58
C LEU A 326 8.16 -16.87 25.95
N LYS A 327 7.11 -17.07 26.76
CA LYS A 327 6.87 -18.33 27.50
C LYS A 327 6.71 -19.56 26.59
N HIS A 328 6.21 -19.36 25.37
CA HIS A 328 5.99 -20.43 24.40
C HIS A 328 7.06 -20.45 23.30
N GLY A 329 8.10 -19.61 23.39
CA GLY A 329 9.08 -19.42 22.33
C GLY A 329 8.50 -18.67 21.13
N TYR A 330 9.20 -18.74 20.01
CA TYR A 330 8.77 -18.18 18.73
C TYR A 330 7.40 -18.74 18.28
N ASP A 331 6.50 -17.83 17.88
CA ASP A 331 5.20 -18.17 17.30
C ASP A 331 5.12 -17.66 15.86
N HIS A 332 5.30 -18.57 14.89
CA HIS A 332 5.32 -18.26 13.45
C HIS A 332 4.04 -17.61 12.90
N GLU A 333 2.89 -17.80 13.54
CA GLU A 333 1.64 -17.18 13.11
C GLU A 333 1.61 -15.68 13.43
N LYS A 334 2.25 -15.28 14.53
CA LYS A 334 2.16 -13.92 15.09
C LYS A 334 3.46 -13.14 14.94
N GLN A 335 4.56 -13.86 14.73
CA GLN A 335 5.91 -13.36 14.71
C GLN A 335 6.65 -13.87 13.47
N MET A 336 7.71 -13.15 13.09
CA MET A 336 8.65 -13.54 12.04
C MET A 336 10.05 -13.11 12.47
N CYS A 337 11.08 -13.82 12.04
CA CYS A 337 12.45 -13.40 12.30
C CYS A 337 13.25 -13.19 11.01
N TYR A 338 13.95 -12.05 10.98
CA TYR A 338 14.72 -11.58 9.84
C TYR A 338 16.09 -11.13 10.33
N GLY A 339 17.11 -11.36 9.52
CA GLY A 339 18.49 -10.98 9.83
C GLY A 339 19.40 -11.20 8.64
N ASN A 340 20.69 -11.34 8.90
CA ASN A 340 21.66 -11.69 7.87
C ASN A 340 22.54 -12.86 8.34
N HIS A 341 22.59 -13.92 7.53
CA HIS A 341 23.38 -15.12 7.83
C HIS A 341 24.90 -14.91 7.72
N LYS A 342 25.35 -13.88 6.98
CA LYS A 342 26.74 -13.73 6.54
C LYS A 342 27.39 -12.41 6.96
N GLU A 343 26.61 -11.40 7.27
CA GLU A 343 27.08 -10.06 7.60
C GLU A 343 26.51 -9.61 8.95
N ILE A 344 27.20 -8.68 9.61
CA ILE A 344 26.75 -8.07 10.87
C ILE A 344 25.81 -6.92 10.51
N VAL A 345 24.57 -7.27 10.24
CA VAL A 345 23.56 -6.35 9.72
C VAL A 345 22.23 -6.71 10.40
N ASP A 346 21.78 -5.86 11.34
CA ASP A 346 20.59 -6.09 12.16
C ASP A 346 19.88 -4.76 12.48
N THR A 347 18.60 -4.82 12.86
CA THR A 347 17.85 -3.70 13.44
C THR A 347 18.26 -3.45 14.87
N CYS A 348 18.29 -2.18 15.28
CA CYS A 348 18.83 -1.80 16.58
C CYS A 348 17.91 -0.96 17.46
N GLU A 349 18.35 -0.72 18.71
CA GLU A 349 17.64 0.18 19.62
C GLU A 349 17.34 1.52 18.92
N GLY A 350 16.08 1.93 18.91
CA GLY A 350 15.60 3.13 18.21
C GLY A 350 14.98 2.89 16.83
N ASP A 351 15.06 1.66 16.29
CA ASP A 351 14.24 1.19 15.15
C ASP A 351 12.95 0.50 15.62
N SER A 352 12.81 0.26 16.92
CA SER A 352 11.64 -0.32 17.58
C SER A 352 10.34 0.33 17.12
N GLY A 353 9.36 -0.48 16.72
CA GLY A 353 8.09 0.00 16.18
C GLY A 353 8.13 0.46 14.72
N GLY A 354 9.31 0.55 14.11
CA GLY A 354 9.49 0.81 12.69
C GLY A 354 9.09 -0.39 11.80
N PRO A 355 8.97 -0.19 10.48
CA PRO A 355 8.53 -1.22 9.55
C PRO A 355 9.66 -2.16 9.14
N LEU A 356 9.33 -3.44 9.08
CA LEU A 356 9.91 -4.38 8.12
C LEU A 356 8.99 -4.42 6.90
N GLN A 357 9.55 -4.21 5.73
CA GLN A 357 8.76 -3.88 4.55
C GLN A 357 9.35 -4.44 3.27
N THR A 358 8.50 -4.59 2.26
CA THR A 358 8.95 -4.82 0.91
C THR A 358 8.63 -3.62 0.04
N ASN A 359 9.59 -3.30 -0.80
CA ASN A 359 9.36 -2.40 -1.90
C ASN A 359 8.79 -3.22 -3.06
N GLN A 360 7.45 -3.33 -3.12
CA GLN A 360 6.83 -3.94 -4.31
C GLN A 360 7.02 -3.02 -5.53
N PHE A 361 6.99 -1.71 -5.29
CA PHE A 361 7.14 -0.66 -6.31
C PHE A 361 7.73 0.60 -5.65
N LYS A 362 8.65 1.31 -6.32
CA LYS A 362 9.57 2.35 -5.79
C LYS A 362 9.05 3.38 -4.75
N CYS A 363 7.74 3.50 -4.52
CA CYS A 363 7.14 4.34 -3.49
C CYS A 363 5.90 3.73 -2.79
N GLN A 364 5.53 2.49 -3.13
CA GLN A 364 4.49 1.70 -2.48
C GLN A 364 5.17 0.61 -1.66
N TYR A 365 5.49 0.96 -0.43
CA TYR A 365 6.00 0.02 0.55
C TYR A 365 4.85 -0.78 1.12
N THR A 366 5.07 -2.09 1.27
CA THR A 366 4.15 -2.98 1.97
C THR A 366 4.80 -3.42 3.26
N VAL A 367 4.23 -3.02 4.39
CA VAL A 367 4.69 -3.41 5.72
C VAL A 367 4.32 -4.86 5.95
N VAL A 368 5.33 -5.70 6.10
CA VAL A 368 5.16 -7.14 6.37
C VAL A 368 5.34 -7.45 7.86
N GLY A 369 6.12 -6.65 8.57
CA GLY A 369 6.35 -6.79 10.00
C GLY A 369 6.57 -5.46 10.72
N VAL A 370 6.41 -5.47 12.03
CA VAL A 370 6.74 -4.35 12.92
C VAL A 370 7.91 -4.75 13.82
N THR A 371 8.98 -3.96 13.87
CA THR A 371 10.18 -4.24 14.67
C THR A 371 9.83 -4.33 16.16
N SER A 372 10.03 -5.50 16.77
CA SER A 372 9.58 -5.79 18.15
C SER A 372 10.75 -5.91 19.13
N PHE A 373 11.58 -6.94 19.03
CA PHE A 373 12.77 -7.12 19.87
C PHE A 373 13.81 -7.97 19.13
N GLY A 374 15.07 -7.92 19.53
CA GLY A 374 16.13 -8.73 18.92
C GLY A 374 17.13 -9.19 19.98
N LYS A 375 18.13 -9.97 19.54
CA LYS A 375 19.37 -10.13 20.31
C LYS A 375 20.21 -8.86 20.17
N ASP A 376 21.26 -8.75 20.98
CA ASP A 376 22.17 -7.59 20.96
C ASP A 376 22.63 -7.28 19.53
N CYS A 377 22.51 -6.01 19.15
CA CYS A 377 22.99 -5.47 17.88
C CYS A 377 24.44 -5.82 17.59
N GLY A 378 24.79 -5.94 16.31
CA GLY A 378 26.18 -6.00 15.92
C GLY A 378 26.83 -7.38 16.11
N ILE A 379 26.04 -8.44 16.19
CA ILE A 379 26.51 -9.83 16.26
C ILE A 379 26.23 -10.55 14.94
N LEU A 380 27.20 -11.28 14.40
CA LEU A 380 27.03 -12.06 13.17
C LEU A 380 26.02 -13.19 13.36
N GLY A 381 25.06 -13.33 12.44
CA GLY A 381 23.98 -14.33 12.56
C GLY A 381 22.91 -13.98 13.61
N SER A 382 22.85 -12.72 14.05
CA SER A 382 21.72 -12.22 14.82
C SER A 382 20.49 -12.05 13.91
N ALA A 383 19.32 -12.33 14.48
CA ALA A 383 18.03 -12.06 13.85
C ALA A 383 17.24 -11.14 14.79
N GLY A 384 16.51 -10.21 14.19
CA GLY A 384 15.47 -9.43 14.84
C GLY A 384 14.14 -10.19 14.79
N MET A 385 13.34 -10.03 15.84
CA MET A 385 11.95 -10.47 15.92
C MET A 385 11.02 -9.33 15.51
N TYR A 386 10.08 -9.65 14.64
CA TYR A 386 9.08 -8.73 14.13
C TYR A 386 7.68 -9.31 14.37
N THR A 387 6.73 -8.44 14.69
CA THR A 387 5.31 -8.81 14.75
C THR A 387 4.77 -8.93 13.32
N ARG A 388 4.17 -10.07 12.96
CA ARG A 388 3.64 -10.35 11.62
C ARG A 388 2.38 -9.52 11.34
N VAL A 389 2.44 -8.54 10.43
CA VAL A 389 1.31 -7.63 10.16
C VAL A 389 0.07 -8.36 9.65
N SER A 390 0.23 -9.33 8.74
CA SER A 390 -0.91 -10.01 8.10
C SER A 390 -1.85 -10.71 9.08
N TYR A 391 -1.34 -11.19 10.22
CA TYR A 391 -2.17 -11.76 11.28
C TYR A 391 -3.12 -10.72 11.92
N TYR A 392 -2.69 -9.46 12.00
CA TYR A 392 -3.41 -8.39 12.68
C TYR A 392 -4.25 -7.51 11.75
N VAL A 393 -4.23 -7.74 10.44
CA VAL A 393 -5.03 -6.94 9.47
C VAL A 393 -6.50 -6.85 9.86
N PRO A 394 -7.20 -7.93 10.26
CA PRO A 394 -8.60 -7.81 10.67
C PRO A 394 -8.82 -6.87 11.87
N TRP A 395 -7.91 -6.91 12.85
CA TRP A 395 -7.94 -6.00 14.00
C TRP A 395 -7.66 -4.55 13.58
N ILE A 396 -6.68 -4.34 12.69
CA ILE A 396 -6.35 -3.02 12.17
C ILE A 396 -7.53 -2.43 11.41
N GLU A 397 -8.14 -3.19 10.50
CA GLU A 397 -9.27 -2.73 9.67
C GLU A 397 -10.47 -2.32 10.52
N GLY A 398 -10.83 -3.13 11.53
CA GLY A 398 -11.94 -2.81 12.43
C GLY A 398 -11.77 -1.54 13.25
N ILE A 399 -10.55 -0.98 13.33
CA ILE A 399 -10.25 0.27 14.04
C ILE A 399 -10.06 1.44 13.07
N VAL A 400 -9.31 1.21 11.99
CA VAL A 400 -8.89 2.26 11.05
C VAL A 400 -10.00 2.58 10.03
N TRP A 401 -10.76 1.57 9.59
CA TRP A 401 -11.83 1.72 8.60
C TRP A 401 -13.12 1.01 9.05
N PRO A 402 -13.68 1.39 10.22
CA PRO A 402 -14.78 0.66 10.85
C PRO A 402 -16.07 0.66 10.02
N GLU A 403 -16.34 1.71 9.26
CA GLU A 403 -17.53 1.82 8.42
C GLU A 403 -17.47 0.83 7.26
N GLU A 404 -16.35 0.79 6.55
CA GLU A 404 -16.09 -0.16 5.46
C GLU A 404 -16.05 -1.61 5.98
N THR A 405 -15.49 -1.84 7.17
CA THR A 405 -15.49 -3.16 7.81
C THR A 405 -16.90 -3.63 8.10
N GLU A 406 -17.76 -2.76 8.63
CA GLU A 406 -19.16 -3.11 8.90
C GLU A 406 -19.96 -3.32 7.61
N GLN A 407 -19.71 -2.53 6.56
CA GLN A 407 -20.34 -2.73 5.25
C GLN A 407 -19.96 -4.08 4.65
N ARG A 408 -18.68 -4.45 4.67
CA ARG A 408 -18.21 -5.74 4.18
C ARG A 408 -18.81 -6.90 4.97
N ARG A 409 -18.83 -6.80 6.31
CA ARG A 409 -19.45 -7.81 7.18
C ARG A 409 -20.93 -8.02 6.84
N LYS A 410 -21.68 -6.94 6.58
CA LYS A 410 -23.07 -7.02 6.13
C LYS A 410 -23.19 -7.72 4.78
N GLN A 411 -22.28 -7.45 3.84
CA GLN A 411 -22.27 -8.08 2.52
C GLN A 411 -21.94 -9.58 2.57
N ASP A 412 -21.00 -9.99 3.42
CA ASP A 412 -20.66 -11.40 3.64
C ASP A 412 -21.81 -12.16 4.32
N ASN A 413 -22.50 -11.54 5.27
CA ASN A 413 -23.68 -12.12 5.91
C ASN A 413 -24.88 -12.26 4.95
N LEU A 414 -25.04 -11.37 3.98
CA LEU A 414 -26.07 -11.50 2.93
C LEU A 414 -25.90 -12.75 2.06
N TRP A 415 -24.68 -13.29 1.96
CA TRP A 415 -24.44 -14.59 1.32
C TRP A 415 -24.92 -15.75 2.21
N LEU A 416 -24.61 -15.70 3.51
CA LEU A 416 -25.05 -16.71 4.49
C LEU A 416 -26.57 -16.73 4.65
N ASP A 417 -27.21 -15.56 4.72
CA ASP A 417 -28.67 -15.42 4.76
C ASP A 417 -29.32 -15.93 3.47
N ARG A 418 -28.70 -15.72 2.30
CA ARG A 418 -29.14 -16.35 1.05
C ARG A 418 -28.98 -17.85 1.09
N TRP A 419 -27.89 -18.37 1.63
CA TRP A 419 -27.63 -19.82 1.73
C TRP A 419 -28.61 -20.51 2.68
N LEU A 420 -28.88 -19.93 3.85
CA LEU A 420 -29.84 -20.45 4.84
C LEU A 420 -31.29 -20.42 4.34
N ASN A 421 -31.64 -19.47 3.47
CA ASN A 421 -32.97 -19.39 2.84
C ASN A 421 -33.11 -20.28 1.58
N ILE A 422 -32.07 -21.02 1.19
CA ILE A 422 -32.07 -21.95 0.04
C ILE A 422 -32.15 -23.43 0.47
N THR A 423 -32.04 -23.75 1.76
CA THR A 423 -32.36 -25.09 2.26
C THR A 423 -33.89 -25.27 2.39
N PRO A 424 -34.47 -26.33 1.79
CA PRO A 424 -35.92 -26.47 1.60
C PRO A 424 -36.74 -26.67 2.88
#